data_AF-A0A6J1MJA2-F1
#
_entry.id   AF-A0A6J1MJA2-F1
#
_cell.length_a   1.000
_cell.length_b   1.000
_cell.length_c   1.000
_cell.angle_alpha   90.00
_cell.angle_beta   90.00
_cell.angle_gamma   90.00
#
_symmetry.space_group_name_H-M   'P 1'
#
loop_
_entity.id
_entity.type
_entity.pdbx_description
1 polymer ?
#
loop_
_entity_poly.entity_id
_entity_poly.type
_entity_poly.pdbx_seq_one_letter_code
_entity_poly.pdbx_strand_id
1 'polypeptide(L)'
;MVEQTARDYAQIIQSADLEKEINPLCNNIDDMLARLDEFETVLASVRAESNGIMANHVCSILGFIENFDELRRRIDSLDTFVATVNENLNEVERSVDVAEQELNVTDYSIKGLLLKPLKARLSTADTTDTKPKTNLVNGEFQPVPIFKADEYFGIRTDETNISDSI
;
A
#
# COMPACT_ATOMS: atom_id res chain seq x y z
N MET A 1 -12.57 -89.89 -33.20
CA MET A 1 -12.87 -89.00 -32.05
C MET A 1 -11.79 -87.95 -31.87
N VAL A 2 -10.54 -88.34 -31.63
CA VAL A 2 -9.42 -87.38 -31.42
C VAL A 2 -9.19 -86.44 -32.61
N GLU A 3 -9.26 -86.93 -33.85
CA GLU A 3 -9.11 -86.08 -35.04
C GLU A 3 -10.24 -85.08 -35.23
N GLN A 4 -11.46 -85.42 -34.84
CA GLN A 4 -12.59 -84.49 -34.92
C GLN A 4 -12.43 -83.39 -33.86
N THR A 5 -12.07 -83.76 -32.63
CA THR A 5 -11.76 -82.81 -31.56
C THR A 5 -10.59 -81.91 -31.92
N ALA A 6 -9.54 -82.44 -32.55
CA ALA A 6 -8.40 -81.64 -33.02
C ALA A 6 -8.81 -80.64 -34.11
N ARG A 7 -9.71 -81.02 -35.02
CA ARG A 7 -10.26 -80.12 -36.05
C ARG A 7 -11.13 -79.02 -35.44
N ASP A 8 -11.98 -79.36 -34.48
CA ASP A 8 -12.86 -78.40 -33.82
C ASP A 8 -12.03 -77.35 -33.04
N TYR A 9 -10.97 -77.76 -32.32
CA TYR A 9 -10.05 -76.82 -31.66
C TYR A 9 -9.22 -75.98 -32.64
N ALA A 10 -8.73 -76.58 -33.73
CA ALA A 10 -8.02 -75.85 -34.77
C ALA A 10 -8.91 -74.79 -35.43
N GLN A 11 -10.19 -75.10 -35.62
CA GLN A 11 -11.17 -74.16 -36.17
C GLN A 11 -11.43 -72.99 -35.21
N ILE A 12 -11.50 -73.23 -33.90
CA ILE A 12 -11.62 -72.17 -32.90
C ILE A 12 -10.42 -71.22 -32.97
N ILE A 13 -9.19 -71.76 -32.99
CA ILE A 13 -7.96 -70.95 -33.05
C ILE A 13 -7.84 -70.19 -34.38
N GLN A 14 -8.23 -70.81 -35.51
CA GLN A 14 -8.25 -70.14 -36.81
C GLN A 14 -9.35 -69.08 -36.92
N SER A 15 -10.48 -69.26 -36.22
CA SER A 15 -11.58 -68.30 -36.18
C SER A 15 -11.36 -67.15 -35.20
N ALA A 16 -10.47 -67.34 -34.22
CA ALA A 16 -10.06 -66.32 -33.28
C ALA A 16 -9.03 -65.41 -33.96
N ASP A 17 -9.52 -64.30 -34.52
CA ASP A 17 -8.68 -63.24 -35.07
C ASP A 17 -8.08 -62.41 -33.92
N LEU A 18 -7.04 -62.96 -33.30
CA LEU A 18 -6.34 -62.36 -32.18
C LEU A 18 -5.72 -61.01 -32.55
N GLU A 19 -5.32 -60.79 -33.80
CA GLU A 19 -4.83 -59.49 -34.26
C GLU A 19 -5.92 -58.43 -34.20
N LYS A 20 -7.15 -58.78 -34.56
CA LYS A 20 -8.30 -57.87 -34.49
C LYS A 20 -8.70 -57.50 -33.06
N GLU A 21 -8.39 -58.34 -32.07
CA GLU A 21 -8.62 -58.03 -30.66
C GLU A 21 -7.43 -57.31 -29.99
N ILE A 22 -6.19 -57.66 -30.36
CA ILE A 22 -4.97 -57.12 -29.75
C ILE A 22 -4.60 -55.74 -30.32
N ASN A 23 -4.74 -55.52 -31.64
CA ASN A 23 -4.34 -54.25 -32.24
C ASN A 23 -5.10 -53.03 -31.69
N PRO A 24 -6.43 -53.09 -31.45
CA PRO A 24 -7.14 -52.00 -30.79
C PRO A 24 -6.63 -51.72 -29.37
N LEU A 25 -6.22 -52.75 -28.64
CA LEU A 25 -5.65 -52.60 -27.30
C LEU A 25 -4.27 -51.92 -27.36
N CYS A 26 -3.39 -52.34 -28.29
CA CYS A 26 -2.10 -51.70 -28.50
C CYS A 26 -2.27 -50.23 -28.90
N ASN A 27 -3.15 -49.93 -29.85
CA ASN A 27 -3.42 -48.55 -30.28
C ASN A 27 -3.95 -47.68 -29.13
N ASN A 28 -4.77 -48.25 -28.23
CA ASN A 28 -5.28 -47.54 -27.07
C ASN A 28 -4.15 -47.25 -26.07
N ILE A 29 -3.25 -48.22 -25.84
CA ILE A 29 -2.08 -48.03 -24.99
C ILE A 29 -1.18 -46.92 -25.56
N ASP A 30 -0.93 -46.92 -26.88
CA ASP A 30 -0.13 -45.89 -27.53
C ASP A 30 -0.76 -44.49 -27.40
N ASP A 31 -2.08 -44.38 -27.57
CA ASP A 31 -2.81 -43.13 -27.35
C ASP A 31 -2.73 -42.67 -25.89
N MET A 32 -2.87 -43.60 -24.93
CA MET A 32 -2.71 -43.29 -23.51
C MET A 32 -1.29 -42.82 -23.16
N LEU A 33 -0.26 -43.41 -23.76
CA LEU A 33 1.13 -43.01 -23.56
C LEU A 33 1.39 -41.62 -24.15
N ALA A 34 0.89 -41.33 -25.35
CA ALA A 34 0.99 -39.99 -25.93
C ALA A 34 0.32 -38.94 -25.05
N ARG A 35 -0.88 -39.23 -24.54
CA ARG A 35 -1.59 -38.33 -23.62
C ARG A 35 -0.86 -38.13 -22.30
N LEU A 36 -0.17 -39.15 -21.77
CA LEU A 36 0.63 -39.02 -20.56
C LEU A 36 1.83 -38.08 -20.77
N ASP A 37 2.49 -38.15 -21.92
CA ASP A 37 3.60 -37.26 -22.29
C ASP A 37 3.14 -35.80 -22.42
N GLU A 38 1.95 -35.59 -23.02
CA GLU A 38 1.32 -34.27 -23.05
C GLU A 38 1.00 -33.75 -21.64
N PHE A 39 0.45 -34.60 -20.77
CA PHE A 39 0.16 -34.24 -19.37
C PHE A 39 1.43 -33.88 -18.60
N GLU A 40 2.52 -34.62 -18.79
CA GLU A 40 3.81 -34.32 -18.18
C GLU A 40 4.34 -32.95 -18.63
N THR A 41 4.23 -32.65 -19.93
CA THR A 41 4.63 -31.36 -20.49
C THR A 41 3.83 -30.20 -19.91
N VAL A 42 2.51 -30.36 -19.77
CA VAL A 42 1.65 -29.34 -19.15
C VAL A 42 2.00 -29.17 -17.67
N LEU A 43 2.21 -30.26 -16.93
CA LEU A 43 2.62 -30.19 -15.52
C LEU A 43 3.97 -29.49 -15.32
N ALA A 44 4.93 -29.75 -16.20
CA ALA A 44 6.22 -29.06 -16.21
C ALA A 44 6.04 -27.55 -16.45
N SER A 45 5.18 -27.19 -17.40
CA SER A 45 4.87 -25.79 -17.73
C SER A 45 4.21 -25.07 -16.55
N VAL A 46 3.21 -25.68 -15.91
CA VAL A 46 2.53 -25.12 -14.72
C VAL A 46 3.51 -24.93 -13.55
N ARG A 47 4.41 -25.89 -13.32
CA ARG A 47 5.45 -25.75 -12.28
C ARG A 47 6.41 -24.60 -12.60
N ALA A 48 6.83 -24.46 -13.85
CA ALA A 48 7.69 -23.37 -14.28
C ALA A 48 7.02 -22.00 -14.08
N GLU A 49 5.74 -21.88 -14.46
CA GLU A 49 4.95 -20.67 -14.25
C GLU A 49 4.77 -20.36 -12.75
N SER A 50 4.40 -21.34 -11.94
CA SER A 50 4.27 -21.18 -10.48
C SER A 50 5.57 -20.71 -9.84
N ASN A 51 6.71 -21.26 -10.25
CA ASN A 51 8.01 -20.84 -9.77
C ASN A 51 8.34 -19.41 -10.23
N GLY A 52 7.99 -19.05 -11.47
CA GLY A 52 8.13 -17.70 -12.00
C GLY A 52 7.31 -16.67 -11.22
N ILE A 53 6.06 -17.00 -10.87
CA ILE A 53 5.19 -16.12 -10.07
C ILE A 53 5.76 -15.91 -8.67
N MET A 54 6.19 -16.99 -8.02
CA MET A 54 6.77 -16.92 -6.67
C MET A 54 8.04 -16.06 -6.66
N ALA A 55 8.96 -16.33 -7.59
CA ALA A 55 10.25 -15.66 -7.65
C ALA A 55 10.13 -14.17 -8.04
N ASN A 56 9.29 -13.84 -9.04
CA ASN A 56 9.26 -12.49 -9.60
C ASN A 56 8.22 -11.57 -8.96
N HIS A 57 7.07 -12.11 -8.54
CA HIS A 57 5.97 -11.27 -8.06
C HIS A 57 5.86 -11.32 -6.55
N VAL A 58 5.81 -12.50 -5.95
CA VAL A 58 5.60 -12.62 -4.50
C VAL A 58 6.80 -12.05 -3.73
N CYS A 59 8.02 -12.48 -4.05
CA CYS A 59 9.22 -11.97 -3.38
C CYS A 59 9.41 -10.45 -3.58
N SER A 60 9.08 -9.93 -4.77
CA SER A 60 9.18 -8.50 -5.07
C SER A 60 8.16 -7.67 -4.28
N ILE A 61 6.90 -8.14 -4.21
CA ILE A 61 5.86 -7.49 -3.40
C ILE A 61 6.25 -7.49 -1.93
N LEU A 62 6.72 -8.63 -1.40
CA LEU A 62 7.16 -8.74 -0.01
C LEU A 62 8.35 -7.82 0.29
N GLY A 63 9.33 -7.73 -0.63
CA GLY A 63 10.46 -6.82 -0.51
C GLY A 63 10.07 -5.34 -0.56
N PHE A 64 8.92 -5.01 -1.16
CA PHE A 64 8.42 -3.64 -1.20
C PHE A 64 7.68 -3.20 0.07
N ILE A 65 7.26 -4.14 0.94
CA ILE A 65 6.47 -3.83 2.14
C ILE A 65 7.17 -2.81 3.04
N GLU A 66 8.48 -2.94 3.25
CA GLU A 66 9.24 -2.02 4.10
C GLU A 66 9.23 -0.58 3.55
N ASN A 67 9.37 -0.43 2.23
CA ASN A 67 9.29 0.86 1.55
C ASN A 67 7.89 1.47 1.66
N PHE A 68 6.85 0.64 1.55
CA PHE A 68 5.47 1.07 1.72
C PHE A 68 5.19 1.52 3.16
N ASP A 69 5.70 0.79 4.16
CA ASP A 69 5.58 1.14 5.57
C ASP A 69 6.35 2.42 5.93
N GLU A 70 7.51 2.66 5.30
CA GLU A 70 8.22 3.94 5.42
C GLU A 70 7.39 5.08 4.81
N LEU A 71 6.87 4.90 3.59
CA LEU A 71 6.05 5.91 2.94
C LEU A 71 4.80 6.24 3.77
N ARG A 72 4.13 5.20 4.28
CA ARG A 72 2.98 5.36 5.18
C ARG A 72 3.35 6.18 6.42
N ARG A 73 4.45 5.83 7.11
CA ARG A 73 4.90 6.59 8.29
C ARG A 73 5.19 8.06 7.96
N ARG A 74 5.78 8.34 6.80
CA ARG A 74 6.03 9.72 6.34
C ARG A 74 4.73 10.49 6.07
N ILE A 75 3.73 9.84 5.49
CA ILE A 75 2.40 10.44 5.27
C ILE A 75 1.71 10.71 6.61
N ASP A 76 1.68 9.75 7.52
CA ASP A 76 1.04 9.90 8.84
C ASP A 76 1.71 11.01 9.67
N SER A 77 3.04 11.13 9.59
CA SER A 77 3.80 12.20 10.23
C SER A 77 3.48 13.57 9.64
N LEU A 78 3.32 13.65 8.31
CA LEU A 78 2.97 14.90 7.63
C LEU A 78 1.53 15.32 7.98
N ASP A 79 0.60 14.37 8.03
CA ASP A 79 -0.79 14.64 8.39
C ASP A 79 -0.89 15.17 9.83
N THR A 80 -0.19 14.53 10.76
CA THR A 80 -0.08 14.99 12.15
C THR A 80 0.49 16.41 12.22
N PHE A 81 1.56 16.69 11.47
CA PHE A 81 2.16 18.02 11.42
C PHE A 81 1.17 19.08 10.91
N VAL A 82 0.48 18.81 9.78
CA VAL A 82 -0.50 19.73 9.20
C VAL A 82 -1.64 19.99 10.18
N ALA A 83 -2.13 18.95 10.87
CA ALA A 83 -3.16 19.10 11.89
C ALA A 83 -2.69 20.02 13.04
N THR A 84 -1.48 19.82 13.56
CA THR A 84 -0.92 20.67 14.62
C THR A 84 -0.71 22.11 14.15
N VAL A 85 -0.22 22.33 12.92
CA VAL A 85 -0.07 23.68 12.35
C VAL A 85 -1.42 24.38 12.27
N ASN A 86 -2.46 23.68 11.82
CA ASN A 86 -3.81 24.22 11.71
C ASN A 86 -4.39 24.60 13.08
N GLU A 87 -4.22 23.75 14.09
CA GLU A 87 -4.64 24.05 15.47
C GLU A 87 -3.95 25.29 16.02
N ASN A 88 -2.62 25.36 15.90
CA ASN A 88 -1.84 26.52 16.34
C ASN A 88 -2.24 27.80 15.60
N LEU A 89 -2.51 27.72 14.29
CA LEU A 89 -2.94 28.88 13.51
C LEU A 89 -4.32 29.38 13.97
N ASN A 90 -5.25 28.46 14.27
CA ASN A 90 -6.56 28.82 14.81
C ASN A 90 -6.45 29.50 16.18
N GLU A 91 -5.53 29.04 17.02
CA GLU A 91 -5.29 29.65 18.34
C GLU A 91 -4.63 31.03 18.22
N VAL A 92 -3.63 31.18 17.34
CA VAL A 92 -3.01 32.48 17.03
C VAL A 92 -4.04 33.44 16.46
N GLU A 93 -4.87 33.00 15.52
CA GLU A 93 -5.95 33.83 15.00
C GLU A 93 -6.86 34.29 16.14
N ARG A 94 -7.35 33.37 16.97
CA ARG A 94 -8.18 33.72 18.13
C ARG A 94 -7.51 34.73 19.05
N SER A 95 -6.20 34.61 19.28
CA SER A 95 -5.46 35.57 20.11
C SER A 95 -5.40 36.96 19.46
N VAL A 96 -5.24 37.02 18.14
CA VAL A 96 -5.30 38.27 17.38
C VAL A 96 -6.69 38.89 17.43
N ASP A 97 -7.77 38.10 17.27
CA ASP A 97 -9.17 38.57 17.44
C ASP A 97 -9.37 39.32 18.75
N VAL A 98 -8.88 38.72 19.83
CA VAL A 98 -8.99 39.25 21.19
C VAL A 98 -8.21 40.55 21.32
N ALA A 99 -6.96 40.60 20.85
CA ALA A 99 -6.13 41.79 20.93
C ALA A 99 -6.72 42.95 20.11
N GLU A 100 -7.22 42.68 18.91
CA GLU A 100 -7.89 43.67 18.05
C GLU A 100 -9.16 44.22 18.69
N GLN A 101 -9.95 43.36 19.34
CA GLN A 101 -11.14 43.74 20.08
C GLN A 101 -10.79 44.60 21.31
N GLU A 102 -9.78 44.23 22.09
CA GLU A 102 -9.33 44.98 23.28
C GLU A 102 -8.75 46.36 22.90
N LEU A 103 -8.06 46.45 21.76
CA LEU A 103 -7.44 47.69 21.27
C LEU A 103 -8.35 48.54 20.38
N ASN A 104 -9.58 48.10 20.07
CA ASN A 104 -10.50 48.72 19.11
C ASN A 104 -9.88 48.98 17.73
N VAL A 105 -9.00 48.09 17.26
CA VAL A 105 -8.33 48.21 15.96
C VAL A 105 -8.99 47.24 14.97
N THR A 106 -9.95 47.72 14.18
CA THR A 106 -10.70 46.88 13.21
C THR A 106 -10.27 47.04 11.75
N ASP A 107 -9.66 48.17 11.37
CA ASP A 107 -9.51 48.54 9.95
C ASP A 107 -8.14 48.22 9.33
N TYR A 108 -7.10 47.97 10.15
CA TYR A 108 -5.73 47.61 9.72
C TYR A 108 -5.23 46.31 10.38
N SER A 109 -6.17 45.39 10.59
CA SER A 109 -5.95 44.09 11.22
C SER A 109 -4.93 43.23 10.46
N ILE A 110 -4.06 42.54 11.20
CA ILE A 110 -3.11 41.55 10.67
C ILE A 110 -3.83 40.46 9.87
N LYS A 111 -5.10 40.17 10.23
CA LYS A 111 -5.97 39.26 9.47
C LYS A 111 -6.21 39.74 8.05
N GLY A 112 -6.35 41.05 7.87
CA GLY A 112 -6.61 41.70 6.59
C GLY A 112 -5.45 41.59 5.61
N LEU A 113 -4.21 41.65 6.10
CA LEU A 113 -3.00 41.61 5.28
C LEU A 113 -2.39 40.20 5.13
N LEU A 114 -2.41 39.37 6.17
CA LEU A 114 -1.66 38.10 6.17
C LEU A 114 -2.56 36.85 6.14
N LEU A 115 -3.76 36.88 6.72
CA LEU A 115 -4.60 35.68 6.89
C LEU A 115 -5.72 35.52 5.86
N LYS A 116 -6.22 36.62 5.26
CA LYS A 116 -7.22 36.58 4.16
C LYS A 116 -6.83 35.71 2.96
N PRO A 117 -5.59 35.75 2.41
CA PRO A 117 -5.23 34.92 1.26
C PRO A 117 -5.13 33.41 1.60
N LEU A 118 -4.92 33.04 2.87
CA LEU A 118 -4.84 31.65 3.32
C LEU A 118 -6.23 31.03 3.56
N LYS A 119 -7.21 31.81 4.04
CA LYS A 119 -8.58 31.34 4.27
C LYS A 119 -9.38 30.98 3.02
N ALA A 120 -8.96 31.44 1.83
CA ALA A 120 -9.64 31.12 0.58
C ALA A 120 -9.60 29.62 0.20
N ARG A 121 -8.84 28.78 0.94
CA ARG A 121 -8.75 27.32 0.71
C ARG A 121 -9.29 26.44 1.84
N LEU A 122 -9.80 27.00 2.93
CA LEU A 122 -10.30 26.22 4.06
C LEU A 122 -11.57 26.87 4.61
N SER A 123 -12.73 26.41 4.13
CA SER A 123 -14.02 27.01 4.48
C SER A 123 -14.55 26.57 5.85
N THR A 124 -15.23 27.53 6.48
CA THR A 124 -16.38 27.46 7.42
C THR A 124 -16.18 26.78 8.78
N ALA A 125 -16.13 27.61 9.82
CA ALA A 125 -16.59 27.23 11.16
C ALA A 125 -17.28 28.41 11.86
N ASP A 126 -18.38 28.09 12.53
CA ASP A 126 -19.38 28.96 13.15
C ASP A 126 -18.85 29.82 14.31
N THR A 127 -19.20 31.11 14.28
CA THR A 127 -19.05 32.05 15.39
C THR A 127 -20.26 32.00 16.32
N THR A 128 -20.18 31.20 17.40
CA THR A 128 -21.01 31.41 18.60
C THR A 128 -20.24 31.03 19.87
N ASP A 129 -19.55 31.99 20.49
CA ASP A 129 -19.25 31.92 21.92
C ASP A 129 -18.96 33.32 22.50
N THR A 130 -19.91 33.84 23.27
CA THR A 130 -19.99 35.18 23.86
C THR A 130 -19.36 35.26 25.25
N LYS A 131 -18.06 35.00 25.36
CA LYS A 131 -17.25 35.48 26.50
C LYS A 131 -15.96 36.11 25.97
N PRO A 132 -15.59 37.34 26.39
CA PRO A 132 -14.30 37.91 26.04
C PRO A 132 -13.23 37.09 26.77
N LYS A 133 -12.59 36.17 26.05
CA LYS A 133 -11.34 35.56 26.53
C LYS A 133 -10.28 36.63 26.30
N THR A 134 -9.64 37.12 27.36
CA THR A 134 -8.47 38.02 27.24
C THR A 134 -7.21 37.18 27.02
N ASN A 135 -6.20 37.75 26.35
CA ASN A 135 -4.88 37.14 26.23
C ASN A 135 -4.02 37.35 27.50
N LEU A 136 -4.56 38.06 28.50
CA LEU A 136 -3.84 38.41 29.73
C LEU A 136 -4.09 37.36 30.82
N VAL A 137 -3.01 36.84 31.39
CA VAL A 137 -3.02 36.02 32.61
C VAL A 137 -2.33 36.83 33.70
N ASN A 138 -3.05 37.18 34.78
CA ASN A 138 -2.56 38.08 35.84
C ASN A 138 -2.09 39.46 35.35
N GLY A 139 -2.62 39.93 34.22
CA GLY A 139 -2.25 41.22 33.62
C GLY A 139 -1.04 41.17 32.69
N GLU A 140 -0.42 40.01 32.51
CA GLU A 140 0.69 39.80 31.57
C GLU A 140 0.21 39.03 30.34
N PHE A 141 0.68 39.44 29.16
CA PHE A 141 0.39 38.75 27.91
C PHE A 141 1.11 37.40 27.88
N GLN A 142 0.36 36.33 27.60
CA GLN A 142 0.93 35.01 27.38
C GLN A 142 0.90 34.67 25.89
N PRO A 143 2.06 34.42 25.25
CA PRO A 143 2.10 34.04 23.84
C PRO A 143 1.46 32.67 23.64
N VAL A 144 0.73 32.52 22.53
CA VAL A 144 0.19 31.24 22.09
C VAL A 144 1.34 30.28 21.81
N PRO A 145 1.38 29.10 22.45
CA PRO A 145 2.38 28.09 22.13
C PRO A 145 2.13 27.57 20.71
N ILE A 146 3.13 27.69 19.85
CA ILE A 146 3.08 27.14 18.48
C ILE A 146 4.08 26.00 18.35
N PHE A 147 3.84 25.14 17.35
CA PHE A 147 4.73 24.03 17.02
C PHE A 147 6.17 24.52 16.78
N LYS A 148 7.14 23.68 17.14
CA LYS A 148 8.54 23.90 16.77
C LYS A 148 8.89 22.99 15.59
N ALA A 149 9.45 23.58 14.54
CA ALA A 149 9.86 22.82 13.35
C ALA A 149 10.85 21.70 13.70
N ASP A 150 11.75 21.93 14.67
CA ASP A 150 12.75 20.96 15.10
C ASP A 150 12.14 19.68 15.70
N GLU A 151 10.93 19.76 16.28
CA GLU A 151 10.21 18.62 16.85
C GLU A 151 9.62 17.69 15.76
N TYR A 152 9.42 18.21 14.54
CA TYR A 152 8.80 17.47 13.42
C TYR A 152 9.78 17.12 12.30
N PHE A 153 10.81 17.96 12.09
CA PHE A 153 11.79 17.79 11.01
C PHE A 153 13.19 17.42 11.51
N GLY A 154 13.42 17.43 12.83
CA GLY A 154 14.73 17.23 13.44
C GLY A 154 15.62 18.47 13.37
N ILE A 155 16.63 18.51 14.24
CA ILE A 155 17.66 19.56 14.23
C ILE A 155 18.59 19.29 13.04
N ARG A 156 18.78 20.28 12.16
CA ARG A 156 19.79 20.20 11.09
C ARG A 156 21.19 20.09 11.70
N THR A 157 21.79 18.91 11.66
CA THR A 157 23.19 18.66 12.05
C THR A 157 24.19 19.08 10.97
N ASP A 158 24.05 20.29 10.42
CA ASP A 158 24.96 20.84 9.43
C ASP A 158 25.62 22.12 9.95
N GLU A 159 26.35 22.07 11.07
CA GLU A 159 27.24 23.19 11.49
C GLU A 159 28.22 22.84 12.64
N THR A 160 28.85 21.65 12.64
CA THR A 160 29.84 21.30 13.70
C THR A 160 31.18 20.71 13.23
N ASN A 161 31.59 20.89 11.97
CA ASN A 161 32.92 20.42 11.53
C ASN A 161 33.68 21.37 10.58
N ILE A 162 33.75 22.66 10.91
CA ILE A 162 34.77 23.56 10.33
C ILE A 162 35.30 24.51 11.42
N SER A 163 36.11 23.99 12.36
CA SER A 163 36.99 24.86 13.16
C SER A 163 38.25 24.20 13.74
N ASP A 164 38.46 22.90 13.61
CA ASP A 164 39.67 22.25 14.15
C ASP A 164 40.67 21.81 13.07
N SER A 165 41.01 22.72 12.14
CA SER A 165 42.18 22.58 11.26
C SER A 165 42.65 23.93 10.73
N ILE A 166 43.32 24.72 11.59
CA ILE A 166 44.45 25.57 11.21
C ILE A 166 45.52 25.44 12.28
#